data_AF-A0A527IJ71-F1
#
_entry.id   AF-A0A527IJ71-F1
#
_cell.length_a   1.000
_cell.length_b   1.000
_cell.length_c   1.000
_cell.angle_alpha   90.00
_cell.angle_beta   90.00
_cell.angle_gamma   90.00
#
_symmetry.space_group_name_H-M   'P 1'
#
loop_
_entity.id
_entity.type
_entity.pdbx_description
1 polymer ?
#
loop_
_entity_poly.entity_id
_entity_poly.type
_entity_poly.pdbx_seq_one_letter_code
_entity_poly.pdbx_strand_id
1 'polypeptide(L)' 'MTGLFSEVFLSALLFGAVTAAIPLLLAGLGEQISEKAGVLNIGIEGMMLAGAYLGFVGAFYSGS' A
#
# COMPACT_ATOMS: atom_id res chain seq x y z
N MET A 1 24.92 5.22 13.03
CA MET A 1 24.25 6.21 12.15
C MET A 1 24.66 6.12 10.68
N THR A 2 25.67 5.33 10.30
CA THR A 2 26.13 5.19 8.91
C THR A 2 25.26 4.27 8.02
N GLY A 3 24.47 3.37 8.60
CA GLY A 3 23.63 2.43 7.82
C GLY A 3 22.38 3.05 7.19
N LEU A 4 21.82 4.10 7.79
CA LEU A 4 20.55 4.71 7.37
C LEU A 4 20.67 5.50 6.06
N PHE A 5 21.85 6.02 5.76
CA PHE A 5 22.11 6.75 4.50
C PHE A 5 22.96 5.92 3.54
N SER A 6 22.99 4.60 3.71
CA SER A 6 23.64 3.71 2.75
C SER A 6 22.84 3.67 1.44
N GLU A 7 23.53 3.55 0.31
CA GLU A 7 22.91 3.43 -1.02
C GLU A 7 21.91 2.26 -1.09
N VAL A 8 22.26 1.13 -0.46
CA VAL A 8 21.41 -0.06 -0.40
C VAL A 8 20.12 0.22 0.38
N PHE A 9 20.22 0.87 1.55
CA PHE A 9 19.04 1.19 2.34
C PHE A 9 18.13 2.20 1.61
N LEU A 10 18.71 3.28 1.08
CA LEU A 10 17.96 4.32 0.37
C LEU A 10 17.27 3.77 -0.89
N SER A 11 17.96 2.95 -1.67
CA SER A 11 17.37 2.32 -2.86
C SER A 11 16.23 1.36 -2.51
N ALA A 12 16.39 0.49 -1.51
CA ALA A 12 15.34 -0.41 -1.06
C ALA A 12 14.12 0.33 -0.48
N LEU A 13 14.36 1.39 0.32
CA LEU A 13 13.32 2.23 0.89
C LEU A 13 12.53 2.95 -0.20
N LEU A 14 13.21 3.61 -1.13
CA LEU A 14 12.55 4.35 -2.22
C LEU A 14 11.79 3.41 -3.15
N PHE A 15 12.36 2.25 -3.46
CA PHE A 15 11.67 1.22 -4.24
C PHE A 15 10.38 0.77 -3.55
N GLY A 16 10.48 0.33 -2.29
CA GLY A 16 9.32 -0.10 -1.51
C GLY A 16 8.26 1.00 -1.36
N ALA A 17 8.70 2.24 -1.13
CA ALA A 17 7.82 3.39 -0.99
C ALA A 17 7.03 3.67 -2.29
N VAL A 18 7.70 3.68 -3.45
CA VAL A 18 7.04 3.91 -4.74
C VAL A 18 6.09 2.75 -5.06
N THR A 19 6.52 1.51 -4.85
CA THR A 19 5.68 0.32 -5.10
C THR A 19 4.43 0.33 -4.21
N ALA A 20 4.55 0.72 -2.94
CA ALA A 20 3.41 0.86 -2.04
C ALA A 20 2.53 2.08 -2.38
N ALA A 21 3.11 3.18 -2.86
CA ALA A 21 2.38 4.41 -3.15
C ALA A 21 1.40 4.28 -4.33
N ILE A 22 1.73 3.51 -5.36
CA ILE A 22 0.88 3.34 -6.55
C ILE A 22 -0.54 2.81 -6.21
N PRO A 23 -0.71 1.67 -5.53
CA PRO A 23 -2.05 1.18 -5.18
C PRO A 23 -2.78 2.13 -4.22
N LEU A 24 -2.07 2.82 -3.32
CA LEU A 24 -2.66 3.84 -2.44
C LEU A 24 -3.21 5.03 -3.24
N LEU A 25 -2.46 5.51 -4.23
CA LEU A 25 -2.89 6.60 -5.12
C LEU A 25 -4.13 6.19 -5.93
N LEU A 26 -4.16 4.97 -6.46
CA LEU A 26 -5.33 4.46 -7.19
C LEU A 26 -6.56 4.36 -6.29
N ALA A 27 -6.40 3.87 -5.06
CA ALA A 27 -7.48 3.81 -4.08
C ALA A 27 -8.03 5.21 -3.77
N GLY A 28 -7.14 6.17 -3.47
CA GLY A 28 -7.53 7.56 -3.19
C GLY A 28 -8.21 8.26 -4.37
N LEU A 29 -7.71 8.07 -5.61
CA LEU A 29 -8.35 8.62 -6.80
C LEU A 29 -9.76 8.05 -7.02
N GLY A 30 -9.93 6.74 -6.83
CA GLY A 30 -11.25 6.10 -6.94
C GLY A 30 -12.22 6.60 -5.86
N GLU A 31 -11.73 6.79 -4.64
CA GLU A 31 -12.50 7.31 -3.52
C GLU A 31 -12.96 8.76 -3.77
N GLN A 32 -12.06 9.64 -4.23
CA GLN A 32 -12.42 11.01 -4.63
C GLN A 32 -13.50 11.07 -5.72
N ILE A 33 -13.47 10.14 -6.68
CA ILE A 33 -14.51 10.03 -7.71
C ILE A 33 -15.84 9.59 -7.09
N SER A 34 -15.79 8.61 -6.17
CA SER A 34 -16.95 8.08 -5.46
C SER A 34 -17.61 9.14 -4.57
N GLU A 35 -16.82 9.92 -3.82
CA GLU A 35 -17.28 11.04 -3.00
C GLU A 35 -18.02 12.08 -3.85
N LYS A 36 -17.46 12.44 -5.02
CA LYS A 36 -18.10 13.36 -5.97
C LYS A 36 -19.40 12.81 -6.55
N ALA A 37 -19.55 11.49 -6.64
CA ALA A 37 -20.78 10.83 -7.05
C ALA A 37 -21.81 10.70 -5.91
N GLY A 38 -21.50 11.20 -4.70
CA GLY A 38 -22.36 11.11 -3.52
C GLY A 38 -22.31 9.75 -2.82
N VAL A 39 -21.33 8.90 -3.14
CA VAL A 39 -21.16 7.57 -2.55
C VAL A 39 -19.84 7.54 -1.78
N LEU A 40 -19.89 7.76 -0.47
CA LEU A 40 -18.70 7.74 0.38
C LEU A 40 -18.36 6.30 0.81
N ASN A 41 -17.11 5.88 0.59
CA ASN A 41 -16.66 4.53 0.93
C ASN A 41 -15.98 4.47 2.31
N ILE A 42 -16.80 4.45 3.37
CA ILE A 42 -16.33 4.35 4.77
C ILE A 42 -15.52 3.07 5.03
N GLY A 43 -15.71 2.02 4.21
CA GLY A 43 -15.04 0.73 4.38
C GLY A 43 -13.67 0.62 3.74
N ILE A 44 -13.15 1.67 3.08
CA ILE A 44 -11.94 1.57 2.25
C ILE A 44 -10.69 1.19 3.04
N GLU A 45 -10.52 1.72 4.25
CA GLU A 45 -9.44 1.31 5.16
C GLU A 45 -9.52 -0.19 5.48
N GLY A 46 -10.72 -0.70 5.72
CA GLY A 46 -10.96 -2.12 5.97
C GLY A 46 -10.60 -2.99 4.76
N MET A 47 -10.92 -2.55 3.54
CA MET A 47 -10.54 -3.26 2.32
C MET A 47 -9.02 -3.30 2.12
N MET A 48 -8.32 -2.21 2.44
CA MET A 48 -6.86 -2.13 2.37
C MET A 48 -6.19 -3.03 3.41
N LEU A 49 -6.68 -3.01 4.66
CA LEU A 49 -6.20 -3.89 5.73
C LEU A 49 -6.45 -5.37 5.41
N ALA A 50 -7.63 -5.70 4.87
CA ALA A 50 -7.95 -7.06 4.44
C ALA A 50 -7.01 -7.53 3.32
N GLY A 51 -6.74 -6.69 2.33
CA GLY A 51 -5.78 -6.99 1.26
C GLY A 51 -4.35 -7.21 1.80
N ALA A 52 -3.88 -6.36 2.70
CA ALA A 52 -2.58 -6.50 3.34
C ALA A 52 -2.47 -7.81 4.14
N TYR A 53 -3.49 -8.12 4.95
CA TYR A 53 -3.55 -9.35 5.72
C TYR A 53 -3.57 -10.60 4.82
N LEU A 54 -4.43 -10.63 3.81
CA LEU A 54 -4.52 -11.76 2.89
C LEU A 54 -3.25 -11.94 2.05
N GLY A 55 -2.59 -10.85 1.65
CA GLY A 55 -1.30 -10.89 0.98
C GLY A 55 -0.22 -11.52 1.87
N PHE A 56 -0.14 -11.11 3.14
CA PHE A 56 0.77 -11.72 4.12
C PHE A 56 0.46 -13.20 4.34
N VAL A 57 -0.81 -13.56 4.57
CA VAL A 57 -1.24 -14.95 4.78
C VAL A 57 -0.90 -15.81 3.56
N GLY A 58 -1.13 -15.30 2.35
CA GLY A 58 -0.77 -15.98 1.10
C GLY A 58 0.73 -16.22 0.99
N ALA A 59 1.56 -15.20 1.25
CA ALA A 59 3.02 -15.36 1.26
C ALA A 59 3.48 -16.37 2.32
N PHE A 60 2.92 -16.29 3.53
CA PHE A 60 3.24 -17.18 4.64
C PHE A 60 2.97 -18.66 4.33
N TYR A 61 1.79 -18.99 3.79
CA TYR A 61 1.44 -20.38 3.47
C TYR A 61 2.08 -20.88 2.17
N SER A 62 2.45 -19.99 1.24
CA SER A 62 3.13 -20.36 -0.01
C SER A 62 4.66 -20.46 0.12
N GLY A 63 5.24 -19.95 1.20
CA GLY A 63 6.70 -19.94 1.42
C GLY A 63 7.43 -18.87 0.61
N SER A 64 6.73 -17.79 0.23
CA SER A 64 7.25 -16.64 -0.53
C SER A 64 7.78 -15.53 0.36
#